data_AF-R1GDW7-F1
#
_entry.id   AF-R1GDW7-F1
#
_cell.length_a   1.000
_cell.length_b   1.000
_cell.length_c   1.000
_cell.angle_alpha   90.00
_cell.angle_beta   90.00
_cell.angle_gamma   90.00
#
_symmetry.space_group_name_H-M   'P 1'
#
loop_
_entity.id
_entity.type
_entity.pdbx_description
1 polymer ?
#
loop_
_entity_poly.entity_id
_entity_poly.type
_entity_poly.pdbx_seq_one_letter_code
_entity_poly.pdbx_strand_id
1 'polypeptide(L)'
;MINSAPTNKFLLSGVVEKFRGVPGADFGIVDIYGLLLAARLMVPKGELDLDDRDLKISNQRRFVDNGVHPLPIYTAVRHEIPPDEGDTEQAREEAGKKKEAWFQWFEFTPYEMWCEELAAGIPTWAIGRQFANGKGVWRENGLALPELRVPLFFGIWGSAFCATLSHYYKEIRPVMKGLAGFMGIDQMIMERDHDLVKLHPIDPAVIPNYALGLREYLPQSCPESMFTTSNLQLMDAGMSNNLPIYPLLRPGRDVDIVIAFDASADVKTDNWLRVASGYTKQRGIVGWPIGAGWPPADEPREQISEELEAAQAGTEQQAAEKLAEARERQVLEDAKHPTAKGQHNDLGYCNVWIGTSGERVSEEEPSAGKQVQEDWELMRPDAGIAVIYFPFLANPKVEGVDPRKSDFMSTWNFVYTPEDIDKVVALARANFEEGREQTKRTVRAVYKRKKAKRLEREAEEKERRRQWKVRSGRAGKKLGEGDHGDHFS
;
A
#
# COMPACT_ATOMS: atom_id res chain seq x y z
N MET A 1 13.60 25.76 -11.88
CA MET A 1 12.66 24.63 -11.88
C MET A 1 11.33 25.01 -11.24
N ILE A 2 11.21 25.22 -9.92
CA ILE A 2 9.91 25.60 -9.31
C ILE A 2 9.52 27.07 -9.60
N ASN A 3 10.50 27.96 -9.78
CA ASN A 3 10.26 29.39 -10.03
C ASN A 3 10.34 29.80 -11.51
N SER A 4 10.59 28.86 -12.43
CA SER A 4 10.65 29.13 -13.87
C SER A 4 9.34 28.79 -14.56
N ALA A 5 8.85 29.71 -15.40
CA ALA A 5 7.70 29.45 -16.27
C ALA A 5 8.15 28.60 -17.47
N PRO A 6 7.33 27.63 -17.96
CA PRO A 6 5.93 27.37 -17.60
C PRO A 6 5.74 26.36 -16.44
N THR A 7 6.81 25.71 -16.00
CA THR A 7 6.81 24.62 -15.01
C THR A 7 6.17 25.01 -13.67
N ASN A 8 6.43 26.23 -13.21
CA ASN A 8 5.87 26.79 -11.98
C ASN A 8 4.33 26.73 -11.95
N LYS A 9 3.67 27.03 -13.08
CA LYS A 9 2.21 27.03 -13.19
C LYS A 9 1.64 25.64 -12.92
N PHE A 10 2.22 24.61 -13.52
CA PHE A 10 1.71 23.24 -13.38
C PHE A 10 1.94 22.68 -11.98
N LEU A 11 3.15 22.84 -11.44
CA LEU A 11 3.48 22.30 -10.11
C LEU A 11 2.77 23.04 -8.98
N LEU A 12 2.67 24.36 -9.04
CA LEU A 12 2.03 25.16 -7.98
C LEU A 12 0.51 25.18 -8.11
N SER A 13 -0.07 24.87 -9.28
CA SER A 13 -1.52 24.85 -9.46
C SER A 13 -2.22 23.93 -8.45
N GLY A 14 -1.71 22.71 -8.23
CA GLY A 14 -2.29 21.76 -7.29
C GLY A 14 -2.27 22.27 -5.84
N VAL A 15 -1.21 22.97 -5.45
CA VAL A 15 -1.10 23.59 -4.11
C VAL A 15 -2.13 24.70 -3.95
N VAL A 16 -2.23 25.59 -4.94
CA VAL A 16 -3.22 26.68 -4.93
C VAL A 16 -4.65 26.15 -4.97
N GLU A 17 -4.91 25.11 -5.77
CA GLU A 17 -6.19 24.41 -5.87
C GLU A 17 -6.58 23.81 -4.51
N LYS A 18 -5.66 23.17 -3.79
CA LYS A 18 -5.89 22.65 -2.42
C LYS A 18 -6.16 23.78 -1.43
N PHE A 19 -5.31 24.82 -1.40
CA PHE A 19 -5.41 25.90 -0.42
C PHE A 19 -6.69 26.74 -0.57
N ARG A 20 -7.07 27.09 -1.81
CA ARG A 20 -8.36 27.73 -2.11
C ARG A 20 -9.52 26.75 -2.03
N GLY A 21 -9.20 25.46 -2.05
CA GLY A 21 -10.11 24.36 -2.27
C GLY A 21 -10.73 23.84 -0.99
N VAL A 22 -9.89 23.49 -0.05
CA VAL A 22 -10.30 22.69 1.08
C VAL A 22 -10.41 23.63 2.28
N PRO A 23 -11.61 23.90 2.81
CA PRO A 23 -11.77 24.69 4.01
C PRO A 23 -10.98 24.07 5.17
N GLY A 24 -10.10 24.85 5.77
CA GLY A 24 -9.21 24.36 6.83
C GLY A 24 -8.07 23.47 6.34
N ALA A 25 -7.77 23.42 5.04
CA ALA A 25 -6.52 22.81 4.59
C ALA A 25 -5.34 23.73 4.89
N ASP A 26 -4.46 23.26 5.75
CA ASP A 26 -3.17 23.88 5.98
C ASP A 26 -2.16 23.42 4.91
N PHE A 27 -1.26 24.32 4.53
CA PHE A 27 -0.13 24.01 3.66
C PHE A 27 1.03 23.57 4.56
N GLY A 28 1.25 22.26 4.62
CA GLY A 28 2.18 21.64 5.54
C GLY A 28 3.51 21.26 4.90
N ILE A 29 4.44 20.78 5.74
CA ILE A 29 5.74 20.25 5.29
C ILE A 29 5.59 19.09 4.29
N VAL A 30 4.52 18.30 4.44
CA VAL A 30 4.18 17.19 3.54
C VAL A 30 3.89 17.69 2.12
N ASP A 31 3.18 18.82 1.99
CA ASP A 31 2.87 19.42 0.70
C ASP A 31 4.13 20.00 0.02
N ILE A 32 5.02 20.61 0.80
CA ILE A 32 6.33 21.11 0.31
C ILE A 32 7.19 19.94 -0.17
N TYR A 33 7.26 18.87 0.61
CA TYR A 33 8.04 17.68 0.26
C TYR A 33 7.53 17.06 -1.04
N GLY A 34 6.21 16.87 -1.17
CA GLY A 34 5.59 16.36 -2.39
C GLY A 34 5.84 17.25 -3.62
N LEU A 35 5.81 18.58 -3.44
CA LEU A 35 6.14 19.54 -4.48
C LEU A 35 7.61 19.42 -4.95
N LEU A 36 8.54 19.30 -4.00
CA LEU A 36 9.97 19.14 -4.30
C LEU A 36 10.25 17.81 -5.02
N LEU A 37 9.61 16.71 -4.58
CA LEU A 37 9.70 15.42 -5.26
C LEU A 37 9.18 15.50 -6.69
N ALA A 38 7.99 16.08 -6.91
CA ALA A 38 7.44 16.23 -8.25
C ALA A 38 8.32 17.13 -9.13
N ALA A 39 8.87 18.21 -8.58
CA ALA A 39 9.81 19.07 -9.28
C ALA A 39 11.08 18.33 -9.71
N ARG A 40 11.53 17.36 -8.91
CA ARG A 40 12.74 16.58 -9.19
C ARG A 40 12.51 15.41 -10.16
N LEU A 41 11.36 14.74 -10.04
CA LEU A 41 11.06 13.48 -10.72
C LEU A 41 10.22 13.67 -11.99
N MET A 42 9.34 14.67 -12.03
CA MET A 42 8.36 14.84 -13.11
C MET A 42 8.69 15.99 -14.05
N VAL A 43 9.60 16.90 -13.70
CA VAL A 43 10.01 17.99 -14.58
C VAL A 43 11.15 17.50 -15.48
N PRO A 44 10.93 17.40 -16.80
CA PRO A 44 11.99 17.03 -17.73
C PRO A 44 13.10 18.09 -17.71
N LYS A 45 14.34 17.69 -18.02
CA LYS A 45 15.49 18.62 -18.09
C LYS A 45 15.35 19.72 -19.17
N GLY A 46 14.30 19.67 -20.00
CA GLY A 46 13.81 20.78 -20.83
C GLY A 46 12.40 21.19 -20.39
N GLU A 47 12.21 22.45 -20.01
CA GLU A 47 10.98 22.97 -19.36
C GLU A 47 9.71 22.97 -20.26
N LEU A 48 9.78 22.42 -21.47
CA LEU A 48 8.72 22.46 -22.49
C LEU A 48 7.84 21.21 -22.59
N ASP A 49 8.19 20.11 -21.89
CA ASP A 49 7.52 18.81 -22.04
C ASP A 49 6.63 18.40 -20.84
N LEU A 50 6.36 19.30 -19.89
CA LEU A 50 5.47 18.97 -18.76
C LEU A 50 4.00 19.02 -19.20
N ASP A 51 3.33 17.87 -19.20
CA ASP A 51 1.90 17.74 -19.52
C ASP A 51 1.06 17.72 -18.22
N ASP A 52 0.08 18.63 -18.12
CA ASP A 52 -0.88 18.67 -17.01
C ASP A 52 -1.61 17.33 -16.80
N ARG A 53 -1.80 16.59 -17.90
CA ARG A 53 -2.47 15.29 -17.85
C ARG A 53 -1.68 14.28 -17.06
N ASP A 54 -0.36 14.40 -17.01
CA ASP A 54 0.52 13.46 -16.30
C ASP A 54 0.51 13.71 -14.79
N LEU A 55 -0.03 14.86 -14.36
CA LEU A 55 -0.16 15.25 -12.95
C LEU A 55 -1.49 14.81 -12.31
N LYS A 56 -2.23 13.91 -12.95
CA LYS A 56 -3.48 13.32 -12.44
C LYS A 56 -3.43 11.81 -12.50
N ILE A 57 -3.83 11.15 -11.42
CA ILE A 57 -3.88 9.69 -11.35
C ILE A 57 -4.99 9.18 -12.26
N SER A 58 -6.13 9.87 -12.34
CA SER A 58 -7.25 9.45 -13.20
C SER A 58 -6.88 9.35 -14.68
N ASN A 59 -5.90 10.14 -15.14
CA ASN A 59 -5.45 10.12 -16.54
C ASN A 59 -4.57 8.91 -16.87
N GLN A 60 -4.05 8.20 -15.88
CA GLN A 60 -3.30 6.96 -16.10
C GLN A 60 -4.16 5.86 -16.75
N ARG A 61 -5.49 6.00 -16.72
CA ARG A 61 -6.47 5.16 -17.44
C ARG A 61 -6.13 4.98 -18.93
N ARG A 62 -5.52 5.98 -19.57
CA ARG A 62 -5.05 5.89 -20.97
C ARG A 62 -4.06 4.74 -21.22
N PHE A 63 -3.42 4.22 -20.16
CA PHE A 63 -2.48 3.10 -20.23
C PHE A 63 -3.07 1.78 -19.74
N VAL A 64 -4.17 1.79 -18.99
CA VAL A 64 -4.69 0.57 -18.33
C VAL A 64 -6.07 0.14 -18.80
N ASP A 65 -6.86 1.03 -19.42
CA ASP A 65 -8.23 0.72 -19.86
C ASP A 65 -8.29 -0.45 -20.88
N ASN A 66 -7.23 -0.63 -21.67
CA ASN A 66 -7.13 -1.72 -22.67
C ASN A 66 -6.38 -2.96 -22.15
N GLY A 67 -5.94 -2.97 -20.90
CA GLY A 67 -5.20 -4.08 -20.29
C GLY A 67 -3.78 -4.30 -20.82
N VAL A 68 -3.18 -3.30 -21.49
CA VAL A 68 -1.78 -3.40 -21.97
C VAL A 68 -0.76 -3.29 -20.83
N HIS A 69 -1.10 -2.57 -19.77
CA HIS A 69 -0.27 -2.42 -18.58
C HIS A 69 -0.98 -2.95 -17.33
N PRO A 70 -0.23 -3.42 -16.31
CA PRO A 70 -0.79 -3.72 -15.00
C PRO A 70 -1.48 -2.51 -14.39
N LEU A 71 -2.53 -2.75 -13.60
CA LEU A 71 -3.21 -1.70 -12.85
C LEU A 71 -2.28 -1.15 -11.75
N PRO A 72 -1.92 0.15 -11.76
CA PRO A 72 -1.21 0.74 -10.64
C PRO A 72 -2.15 0.88 -9.44
N ILE A 73 -1.63 0.55 -8.26
CA ILE A 73 -2.30 0.72 -6.98
C ILE A 73 -1.30 1.42 -6.06
N TYR A 74 -1.68 2.58 -5.53
CA TYR A 74 -0.91 3.34 -4.55
C TYR A 74 -1.60 3.28 -3.20
N THR A 75 -0.88 3.51 -2.11
CA THR A 75 -1.40 3.33 -0.75
C THR A 75 -1.07 4.49 0.17
N ALA A 76 -1.99 4.80 1.06
CA ALA A 76 -1.77 5.66 2.22
C ALA A 76 -2.50 5.07 3.43
N VAL A 77 -2.16 5.52 4.62
CA VAL A 77 -2.84 5.14 5.86
C VAL A 77 -3.37 6.35 6.61
N ARG A 78 -4.45 6.15 7.36
CA ARG A 78 -4.96 7.07 8.37
C ARG A 78 -4.82 6.41 9.72
N HIS A 79 -4.27 7.11 10.70
CA HIS A 79 -4.23 6.61 12.07
C HIS A 79 -5.56 6.93 12.77
N GLU A 80 -6.19 5.91 13.36
CA GLU A 80 -7.41 6.05 14.14
C GLU A 80 -7.09 5.89 15.62
N ILE A 81 -7.46 6.92 16.40
CA ILE A 81 -7.35 6.91 17.87
C ILE A 81 -8.77 6.82 18.44
N PRO A 82 -9.13 5.69 19.08
CA PRO A 82 -10.42 5.56 19.74
C PRO A 82 -10.61 6.65 20.79
N PRO A 83 -11.83 7.21 20.94
CA PRO A 83 -12.10 8.15 22.01
C PRO A 83 -11.86 7.48 23.36
N ASP A 84 -11.19 8.19 24.28
CA ASP A 84 -11.07 7.75 25.67
C ASP A 84 -12.49 7.56 26.24
N GLU A 85 -12.86 6.32 26.54
CA GLU A 85 -14.09 6.04 27.27
C GLU A 85 -13.96 6.70 28.64
N GLY A 86 -14.80 7.72 28.87
CA GLY A 86 -14.69 8.64 29.99
C GLY A 86 -14.47 7.98 31.34
N ASP A 87 -13.75 8.70 32.20
CA ASP A 87 -13.19 8.33 33.49
C ASP A 87 -14.23 7.91 34.56
N THR A 88 -15.01 6.87 34.28
CA THR A 88 -15.99 6.30 35.20
C THR A 88 -15.63 4.84 35.47
N GLU A 89 -15.47 4.51 36.75
CA GLU A 89 -15.09 3.16 37.23
C GLU A 89 -16.01 2.04 36.70
N GLN A 90 -17.27 2.36 36.36
CA GLN A 90 -18.23 1.40 35.82
C GLN A 90 -18.01 1.04 34.34
N ALA A 91 -17.46 1.93 33.51
CA ALA A 91 -17.14 1.62 32.11
C ALA A 91 -15.89 0.72 31.98
N ARG A 92 -14.97 0.81 32.95
CA ARG A 92 -13.73 0.00 32.99
C ARG A 92 -13.98 -1.49 33.25
N GLU A 93 -15.10 -1.86 33.87
CA GLU A 93 -15.45 -3.27 34.11
C GLU A 93 -16.22 -3.92 32.93
N GLU A 94 -16.93 -3.14 32.10
CA GLU A 94 -17.61 -3.63 30.89
C GLU A 94 -16.73 -3.57 29.63
N ALA A 95 -15.74 -2.67 29.57
CA ALA A 95 -14.79 -2.53 28.48
C ALA A 95 -13.61 -3.52 28.59
N GLY A 96 -13.91 -4.81 28.42
CA GLY A 96 -12.93 -5.91 28.54
C GLY A 96 -11.76 -5.89 27.53
N LYS A 97 -11.65 -4.90 26.63
CA LYS A 97 -10.46 -4.64 25.79
C LYS A 97 -10.42 -3.15 25.45
N LYS A 98 -9.43 -2.40 25.95
CA LYS A 98 -9.10 -1.09 25.40
C LYS A 98 -8.91 -1.27 23.89
N LYS A 99 -9.67 -0.54 23.07
CA LYS A 99 -9.42 -0.52 21.62
C LYS A 99 -8.11 0.21 21.41
N GLU A 100 -7.08 -0.52 21.01
CA GLU A 100 -5.79 0.06 20.65
C GLU A 100 -5.93 0.86 19.35
N ALA A 101 -5.09 1.88 19.18
CA ALA A 101 -5.07 2.68 17.95
C ALA A 101 -4.63 1.80 16.76
N TRP A 102 -5.17 2.05 15.57
CA TRP A 102 -4.83 1.27 14.37
C TRP A 102 -4.75 2.13 13.11
N PHE A 103 -4.17 1.57 12.06
CA PHE A 103 -4.07 2.21 10.75
C PHE A 103 -5.16 1.73 9.80
N GLN A 104 -5.95 2.67 9.27
CA GLN A 104 -6.90 2.44 8.19
C GLN A 104 -6.21 2.63 6.84
N TRP A 105 -6.29 1.62 5.97
CA TRP A 105 -5.64 1.65 4.67
C TRP A 105 -6.54 2.23 3.58
N PHE A 106 -5.96 3.12 2.78
CA PHE A 106 -6.56 3.70 1.59
C PHE A 106 -5.76 3.27 0.37
N GLU A 107 -6.43 2.71 -0.63
CA GLU A 107 -5.86 2.42 -1.93
C GLU A 107 -6.30 3.46 -2.98
N PHE A 108 -5.40 3.78 -3.88
CA PHE A 108 -5.62 4.73 -4.97
C PHE A 108 -5.31 4.04 -6.29
N THR A 109 -6.28 4.05 -7.19
CA THR A 109 -6.12 3.55 -8.55
C THR A 109 -6.47 4.65 -9.54
N PRO A 110 -6.27 4.46 -10.85
CA PRO A 110 -6.79 5.40 -11.86
C PRO A 110 -8.33 5.51 -11.88
N TYR A 111 -9.05 4.62 -11.19
CA TYR A 111 -10.52 4.55 -11.22
C TYR A 111 -11.15 5.06 -9.94
N GLU A 112 -10.64 4.63 -8.78
CA GLU A 112 -11.17 4.97 -7.47
C GLU A 112 -10.09 5.16 -6.41
N MET A 113 -10.44 5.96 -5.40
CA MET A 113 -9.86 5.92 -4.07
C MET A 113 -10.81 5.09 -3.19
N TRP A 114 -10.28 4.06 -2.55
CA TRP A 114 -11.09 3.10 -1.79
C TRP A 114 -10.50 2.85 -0.41
N CYS A 115 -11.36 2.70 0.58
CA CYS A 115 -10.99 2.24 1.92
C CYS A 115 -11.78 0.98 2.25
N GLU A 116 -11.07 -0.11 2.51
CA GLU A 116 -11.69 -1.40 2.79
C GLU A 116 -12.47 -1.42 4.11
N GLU A 117 -12.01 -0.67 5.12
CA GLU A 117 -12.74 -0.50 6.38
C GLU A 117 -14.09 0.18 6.22
N LEU A 118 -14.18 1.12 5.28
CA LEU A 118 -15.42 1.81 4.96
C LEU A 118 -16.32 1.00 4.03
N ALA A 119 -15.78 -0.06 3.41
CA ALA A 119 -16.38 -0.74 2.27
C ALA A 119 -16.93 0.24 1.21
N ALA A 120 -16.22 1.37 1.05
CA ALA A 120 -16.65 2.48 0.23
C ALA A 120 -15.45 3.21 -0.37
N GLY A 121 -15.73 3.92 -1.46
CA GLY A 121 -14.73 4.71 -2.16
C GLY A 121 -15.38 5.75 -3.05
N ILE A 122 -14.56 6.61 -3.62
CA ILE A 122 -14.94 7.66 -4.56
C ILE A 122 -14.15 7.52 -5.85
N PRO A 123 -14.68 8.00 -6.99
CA PRO A 123 -13.89 8.07 -8.21
C PRO A 123 -12.62 8.89 -8.02
N THR A 124 -11.51 8.48 -8.63
CA THR A 124 -10.21 9.16 -8.46
C THR A 124 -10.27 10.63 -8.83
N TRP A 125 -11.00 10.99 -9.90
CA TRP A 125 -11.18 12.38 -10.32
C TRP A 125 -11.88 13.28 -9.28
N ALA A 126 -12.55 12.67 -8.28
CA ALA A 126 -13.29 13.36 -7.24
C ALA A 126 -12.45 13.60 -5.97
N ILE A 127 -11.24 13.04 -5.88
CA ILE A 127 -10.34 13.25 -4.75
C ILE A 127 -10.04 14.75 -4.64
N GLY A 128 -10.25 15.33 -3.46
CA GLY A 128 -10.13 16.77 -3.23
C GLY A 128 -11.46 17.52 -3.21
N ARG A 129 -12.56 16.90 -3.63
CA ARG A 129 -13.91 17.47 -3.50
C ARG A 129 -14.48 17.22 -2.12
N GLN A 130 -15.29 18.17 -1.63
CA GLN A 130 -16.12 17.95 -0.45
C GLN A 130 -17.33 17.09 -0.80
N PHE A 131 -17.76 16.27 0.16
CA PHE A 131 -18.95 15.46 0.05
C PHE A 131 -19.84 15.66 1.27
N ALA A 132 -21.15 15.53 1.07
CA ALA A 132 -22.14 15.46 2.13
C ALA A 132 -23.23 14.46 1.71
N ASN A 133 -23.54 13.49 2.57
CA ASN A 133 -24.56 12.47 2.32
C ASN A 133 -24.33 11.73 0.97
N GLY A 134 -23.06 11.41 0.67
CA GLY A 134 -22.67 10.73 -0.57
C GLY A 134 -22.75 11.57 -1.85
N LYS A 135 -22.97 12.88 -1.75
CA LYS A 135 -23.03 13.80 -2.90
C LYS A 135 -21.90 14.82 -2.85
N GLY A 136 -21.28 15.06 -4.01
CA GLY A 136 -20.28 16.13 -4.14
C GLY A 136 -20.90 17.50 -3.90
N VAL A 137 -20.26 18.30 -3.05
CA VAL A 137 -20.71 19.64 -2.70
C VAL A 137 -20.17 20.64 -3.72
N TRP A 138 -21.07 21.47 -4.24
CA TRP A 138 -20.74 22.56 -5.14
C TRP A 138 -20.46 23.84 -4.34
N ARG A 139 -19.51 24.63 -4.80
CA ARG A 139 -19.23 25.95 -4.23
C ARG A 139 -20.30 26.96 -4.65
N GLU A 140 -20.34 28.09 -3.94
CA GLU A 140 -21.22 29.22 -4.26
C GLU A 140 -21.05 29.73 -5.70
N ASN A 141 -19.85 29.62 -6.27
CA ASN A 141 -19.55 30.00 -7.65
C ASN A 141 -20.04 28.97 -8.69
N GLY A 142 -20.77 27.92 -8.28
CA GLY A 142 -21.29 26.89 -9.17
C GLY A 142 -20.25 25.90 -9.69
N LEU A 143 -19.04 25.87 -9.12
CA LEU A 143 -17.96 24.96 -9.52
C LEU A 143 -17.62 23.95 -8.41
N ALA A 144 -17.09 22.79 -8.82
CA ALA A 144 -16.50 21.80 -7.92
C ALA A 144 -14.98 21.78 -8.09
N LEU A 145 -14.26 21.29 -7.08
CA LEU A 145 -12.81 21.18 -7.18
C LEU A 145 -12.38 20.11 -8.19
N PRO A 146 -11.27 20.34 -8.91
CA PRO A 146 -10.65 19.27 -9.69
C PRO A 146 -10.04 18.20 -8.77
N GLU A 147 -9.66 17.09 -9.38
CA GLU A 147 -8.79 16.08 -8.76
C GLU A 147 -7.53 16.72 -8.18
N LEU A 148 -7.12 16.29 -6.98
CA LEU A 148 -5.81 16.63 -6.43
C LEU A 148 -4.67 16.17 -7.37
N ARG A 149 -3.58 16.93 -7.40
CA ARG A 149 -2.48 16.67 -8.31
C ARG A 149 -1.47 15.68 -7.71
N VAL A 150 -0.77 14.92 -8.56
CA VAL A 150 0.31 13.98 -8.19
C VAL A 150 1.33 14.55 -7.19
N PRO A 151 1.76 15.82 -7.25
CA PRO A 151 2.65 16.38 -6.22
C PRO A 151 2.13 16.26 -4.79
N LEU A 152 0.81 16.42 -4.57
CA LEU A 152 0.22 16.27 -3.24
C LEU A 152 0.23 14.80 -2.80
N PHE A 153 -0.03 13.88 -3.74
CA PHE A 153 0.04 12.44 -3.47
C PHE A 153 1.47 11.97 -3.18
N PHE A 154 2.49 12.51 -3.84
CA PHE A 154 3.90 12.24 -3.49
C PHE A 154 4.23 12.67 -2.06
N GLY A 155 3.65 13.78 -1.61
CA GLY A 155 3.74 14.19 -0.21
C GLY A 155 3.12 13.14 0.72
N ILE A 156 1.86 12.78 0.48
CA ILE A 156 1.13 11.79 1.29
C ILE A 156 1.85 10.44 1.32
N TRP A 157 2.18 9.87 0.16
CA TRP A 157 2.76 8.53 0.05
C TRP A 157 4.22 8.44 0.48
N GLY A 158 4.91 9.57 0.65
CA GLY A 158 6.30 9.65 1.13
C GLY A 158 6.43 10.42 2.44
N SER A 159 5.35 10.59 3.21
CA SER A 159 5.33 11.45 4.39
C SER A 159 6.15 10.91 5.56
N ALA A 160 6.63 9.67 5.54
CA ALA A 160 7.47 9.09 6.60
C ALA A 160 8.73 9.94 6.87
N PHE A 161 9.27 10.57 5.81
CA PHE A 161 10.45 11.45 5.90
C PHE A 161 10.15 12.80 6.53
N CYS A 162 8.89 13.20 6.62
CA CYS A 162 8.52 14.54 7.06
C CYS A 162 8.78 14.76 8.57
N ALA A 163 8.85 13.70 9.39
CA ALA A 163 9.14 13.83 10.83
C ALA A 163 10.53 14.40 11.04
N THR A 164 11.47 13.82 10.33
CA THR A 164 12.88 14.18 10.33
C THR A 164 13.11 15.49 9.58
N LEU A 165 12.35 15.74 8.50
CA LEU A 165 12.40 17.00 7.77
C LEU A 165 11.91 18.18 8.60
N SER A 166 11.01 17.99 9.57
CA SER A 166 10.52 19.06 10.45
C SER A 166 11.65 19.71 11.26
N HIS A 167 12.63 18.91 11.70
CA HIS A 167 13.83 19.39 12.37
C HIS A 167 14.74 20.16 11.41
N TYR A 168 14.95 19.64 10.20
CA TYR A 168 15.76 20.30 9.17
C TYR A 168 15.12 21.60 8.67
N TYR A 169 13.79 21.64 8.54
CA TYR A 169 13.04 22.81 8.06
C TYR A 169 13.21 24.00 9.01
N LYS A 170 13.22 23.76 10.33
CA LYS A 170 13.52 24.80 11.33
C LYS A 170 14.91 25.42 11.10
N GLU A 171 15.87 24.65 10.59
CA GLU A 171 17.23 25.09 10.27
C GLU A 171 17.36 25.76 8.89
N ILE A 172 16.63 25.31 7.86
CA ILE A 172 16.66 25.90 6.50
C ILE A 172 15.66 27.04 6.26
N ARG A 173 14.77 27.31 7.23
CA ARG A 173 13.83 28.46 7.25
C ARG A 173 14.47 29.81 6.86
N PRO A 174 15.71 30.15 7.27
CA PRO A 174 16.34 31.41 6.88
C PRO A 174 16.73 31.48 5.40
N VAL A 175 17.01 30.34 4.76
CA VAL A 175 17.45 30.24 3.36
C VAL A 175 16.24 30.25 2.41
N MET A 176 15.13 29.61 2.82
CA MET A 176 13.88 29.61 2.07
C MET A 176 13.27 31.01 1.92
N LYS A 177 13.46 31.89 2.93
CA LYS A 177 13.13 33.33 2.89
C LYS A 177 13.78 34.12 1.76
N GLY A 178 14.91 33.64 1.23
CA GLY A 178 15.67 34.31 0.17
C GLY A 178 15.17 34.00 -1.25
N LEU A 179 14.32 33.00 -1.44
CA LEU A 179 13.79 32.63 -2.76
C LEU A 179 12.55 33.47 -3.08
N ALA A 180 12.67 34.40 -4.03
CA ALA A 180 11.65 35.39 -4.40
C ALA A 180 10.24 34.83 -4.78
N GLY A 181 10.10 33.52 -5.03
CA GLY A 181 8.83 32.84 -5.28
C GLY A 181 8.14 32.26 -4.03
N PHE A 182 8.83 32.22 -2.89
CA PHE A 182 8.33 31.65 -1.62
C PHE A 182 7.84 32.72 -0.62
N MET A 183 8.02 34.02 -0.87
CA MET A 183 7.56 35.08 0.05
C MET A 183 6.05 35.02 0.36
N GLY A 184 5.22 34.64 -0.62
CA GLY A 184 3.77 34.48 -0.41
C GLY A 184 3.40 33.23 0.40
N ILE A 185 4.25 32.21 0.41
CA ILE A 185 4.10 30.98 1.19
C ILE A 185 4.64 31.21 2.61
N ASP A 186 5.76 31.91 2.75
CA ASP A 186 6.35 32.30 4.04
C ASP A 186 5.39 33.15 4.88
N GLN A 187 4.67 34.09 4.26
CA GLN A 187 3.70 34.91 4.98
C GLN A 187 2.49 34.10 5.48
N MET A 188 2.06 33.07 4.74
CA MET A 188 1.01 32.13 5.19
C MET A 188 1.48 31.24 6.35
N ILE A 189 2.75 30.85 6.35
CA ILE A 189 3.35 30.03 7.43
C ILE A 189 3.55 30.88 8.71
N MET A 190 3.89 32.17 8.55
CA MET A 190 4.13 33.09 9.67
C MET A 190 2.86 33.47 10.46
N GLU A 191 1.68 33.47 9.84
CA GLU A 191 0.43 33.88 10.52
C GLU A 191 -0.12 32.82 11.50
N ARG A 192 0.42 31.60 11.54
CA ARG A 192 -0.13 30.50 12.35
C ARG A 192 0.87 29.72 13.20
N ASP A 193 2.08 30.24 13.39
CA ASP A 193 3.17 29.63 14.20
C ASP A 193 2.84 29.55 15.72
N HIS A 194 1.70 30.07 16.18
CA HIS A 194 1.37 30.18 17.61
C HIS A 194 0.65 28.96 18.22
N ASP A 195 0.20 27.98 17.42
CA ASP A 195 -0.50 26.77 17.90
C ASP A 195 0.29 25.45 17.72
N LEU A 196 1.49 25.50 17.12
CA LEU A 196 2.29 24.34 16.69
C LEU A 196 3.02 23.55 17.80
N VAL A 197 2.62 23.68 19.07
CA VAL A 197 3.38 23.11 20.22
C VAL A 197 2.59 22.09 21.04
N LYS A 198 1.38 21.68 20.66
CA LYS A 198 0.67 20.64 21.40
C LYS A 198 0.22 19.49 20.50
N LEU A 199 1.04 18.44 20.54
CA LEU A 199 0.77 17.01 20.29
C LEU A 199 1.24 16.33 18.98
N HIS A 200 1.75 17.02 17.95
CA HIS A 200 2.29 16.30 16.77
C HIS A 200 3.59 16.95 16.21
N PRO A 201 4.65 16.17 15.87
CA PRO A 201 5.84 16.69 15.19
C PRO A 201 5.60 17.13 13.73
N ILE A 202 4.49 16.68 13.11
CA ILE A 202 4.08 17.02 11.73
C ILE A 202 2.56 16.98 11.65
N ASP A 203 1.97 17.92 10.91
CA ASP A 203 0.57 17.78 10.49
C ASP A 203 0.48 16.89 9.25
N PRO A 204 -0.21 15.74 9.30
CA PRO A 204 -0.47 14.90 8.14
C PRO A 204 -1.18 15.65 7.01
N ALA A 205 -0.99 15.19 5.78
CA ALA A 205 -1.64 15.81 4.64
C ALA A 205 -3.16 15.56 4.68
N VAL A 206 -3.91 16.64 4.59
CA VAL A 206 -5.37 16.63 4.67
C VAL A 206 -6.03 16.58 3.30
N ILE A 207 -7.02 15.69 3.15
CA ILE A 207 -7.97 15.67 2.03
C ILE A 207 -9.40 15.70 2.57
N PRO A 208 -10.40 16.22 1.83
CA PRO A 208 -11.78 16.21 2.32
C PRO A 208 -12.29 14.78 2.57
N ASN A 209 -13.02 14.62 3.68
CA ASN A 209 -13.63 13.35 4.03
C ASN A 209 -14.90 13.08 3.21
N TYR A 210 -14.93 11.95 2.52
CA TYR A 210 -16.08 11.55 1.70
C TYR A 210 -17.17 10.79 2.46
N ALA A 211 -16.92 10.39 3.71
CA ALA A 211 -17.84 9.59 4.54
C ALA A 211 -18.88 10.42 5.30
N LEU A 212 -18.82 11.76 5.25
CA LEU A 212 -19.71 12.64 6.00
C LEU A 212 -21.19 12.44 5.60
N GLY A 213 -22.03 12.20 6.61
CA GLY A 213 -23.46 11.94 6.43
C GLY A 213 -23.79 10.53 5.91
N LEU A 214 -22.83 9.60 5.94
CA LEU A 214 -23.03 8.20 5.50
C LEU A 214 -23.10 7.18 6.64
N ARG A 215 -23.24 7.62 7.90
CA ARG A 215 -23.27 6.74 9.09
C ARG A 215 -24.19 5.53 8.94
N GLU A 216 -25.41 5.75 8.47
CA GLU A 216 -26.43 4.70 8.33
C GLU A 216 -26.20 3.78 7.11
N TYR A 217 -25.23 4.10 6.24
CA TYR A 217 -24.95 3.36 4.99
C TYR A 217 -23.62 2.60 5.03
N LEU A 218 -22.68 2.99 5.91
CA LEU A 218 -21.38 2.34 6.03
C LEU A 218 -21.41 1.20 7.06
N PRO A 219 -20.46 0.24 7.00
CA PRO A 219 -20.38 -0.83 7.98
C PRO A 219 -20.28 -0.32 9.43
N GLN A 220 -20.87 -1.05 10.38
CA GLN A 220 -20.80 -0.73 11.81
C GLN A 220 -19.37 -0.77 12.38
N SER A 221 -18.44 -1.42 11.68
CA SER A 221 -17.02 -1.43 12.03
C SER A 221 -16.32 -0.10 11.73
N CYS A 222 -16.96 0.84 11.01
CA CYS A 222 -16.36 2.14 10.73
C CYS A 222 -16.21 2.95 12.02
N PRO A 223 -15.03 3.58 12.25
CA PRO A 223 -14.85 4.41 13.43
C PRO A 223 -15.73 5.66 13.40
N GLU A 224 -16.18 6.09 14.57
CA GLU A 224 -17.11 7.22 14.71
C GLU A 224 -16.51 8.55 14.21
N SER A 225 -15.20 8.71 14.35
CA SER A 225 -14.44 9.85 13.86
C SER A 225 -14.59 10.08 12.35
N MET A 226 -14.86 9.03 11.56
CA MET A 226 -15.10 9.11 10.12
C MET A 226 -16.40 9.83 9.76
N PHE A 227 -17.34 9.94 10.69
CA PHE A 227 -18.62 10.62 10.46
C PHE A 227 -18.63 12.07 10.94
N THR A 228 -17.65 12.45 11.77
CA THR A 228 -17.57 13.78 12.38
C THR A 228 -16.42 14.63 11.81
N THR A 229 -15.33 14.00 11.38
CA THR A 229 -14.14 14.73 10.91
C THR A 229 -14.31 15.24 9.49
N SER A 230 -14.14 16.54 9.27
CA SER A 230 -14.28 17.17 7.95
C SER A 230 -13.23 16.72 6.92
N ASN A 231 -12.03 16.38 7.38
CA ASN A 231 -10.88 16.04 6.54
C ASN A 231 -10.25 14.73 7.00
N LEU A 232 -9.83 13.90 6.04
CA LEU A 232 -8.99 12.73 6.27
C LEU A 232 -7.54 13.18 6.38
N GLN A 233 -6.86 12.72 7.43
CA GLN A 233 -5.44 12.89 7.65
C GLN A 233 -4.74 11.63 7.16
N LEU A 234 -3.96 11.76 6.07
CA LEU A 234 -3.31 10.63 5.42
C LEU A 234 -1.79 10.73 5.56
N MET A 235 -1.18 9.56 5.70
CA MET A 235 0.25 9.36 5.89
C MET A 235 0.77 8.21 5.02
N ASP A 236 2.08 8.13 4.94
CA ASP A 236 2.82 7.05 4.29
C ASP A 236 2.44 5.68 4.87
N ALA A 237 2.12 4.74 3.99
CA ALA A 237 1.76 3.38 4.36
C ALA A 237 2.92 2.61 5.03
N GLY A 238 4.17 3.02 4.80
CA GLY A 238 5.35 2.48 5.48
C GLY A 238 5.33 2.66 6.99
N MET A 239 4.51 3.57 7.53
CA MET A 239 4.27 3.67 8.98
C MET A 239 3.55 2.45 9.56
N SER A 240 2.79 1.72 8.72
CA SER A 240 2.11 0.49 9.09
C SER A 240 2.82 -0.75 8.54
N ASN A 241 3.14 -0.77 7.25
CA ASN A 241 3.85 -1.88 6.61
C ASN A 241 4.58 -1.40 5.34
N ASN A 242 5.88 -1.70 5.23
CA ASN A 242 6.69 -1.34 4.06
C ASN A 242 6.36 -2.14 2.79
N LEU A 243 5.59 -3.24 2.91
CA LEU A 243 5.09 -3.99 1.77
C LEU A 243 3.59 -3.71 1.58
N PRO A 244 3.16 -3.18 0.41
CA PRO A 244 1.76 -2.84 0.15
C PRO A 244 0.93 -4.10 -0.20
N ILE A 245 0.83 -5.03 0.74
CA ILE A 245 0.20 -6.34 0.56
C ILE A 245 -1.32 -6.24 0.64
N TYR A 246 -1.85 -5.41 1.55
CA TYR A 246 -3.29 -5.36 1.84
C TYR A 246 -4.17 -5.06 0.62
N PRO A 247 -3.85 -4.09 -0.26
CA PRO A 247 -4.65 -3.84 -1.45
C PRO A 247 -4.72 -5.02 -2.43
N LEU A 248 -3.74 -5.92 -2.39
CA LEU A 248 -3.72 -7.14 -3.22
C LEU A 248 -4.64 -8.23 -2.68
N LEU A 249 -4.98 -8.16 -1.40
CA LEU A 249 -5.80 -9.16 -0.70
C LEU A 249 -7.27 -8.74 -0.56
N ARG A 250 -7.64 -7.55 -1.05
CA ARG A 250 -9.04 -7.08 -1.13
C ARG A 250 -9.92 -8.13 -1.84
N PRO A 251 -11.10 -8.48 -1.29
CA PRO A 251 -12.06 -9.36 -1.96
C PRO A 251 -12.40 -8.88 -3.38
N GLY A 252 -12.38 -9.81 -4.33
CA GLY A 252 -12.61 -9.53 -5.75
C GLY A 252 -11.34 -9.27 -6.58
N ARG A 253 -10.17 -9.13 -5.94
CA ARG A 253 -8.87 -9.14 -6.66
C ARG A 253 -8.45 -10.55 -7.09
N ASP A 254 -8.84 -11.56 -6.30
CA ASP A 254 -8.59 -13.00 -6.54
C ASP A 254 -7.12 -13.32 -6.92
N VAL A 255 -6.17 -12.69 -6.21
CA VAL A 255 -4.73 -12.83 -6.47
C VAL A 255 -4.25 -14.24 -6.13
N ASP A 256 -3.61 -14.91 -7.09
CA ASP A 256 -3.01 -16.22 -6.87
C ASP A 256 -1.49 -16.17 -6.58
N ILE A 257 -0.83 -15.12 -7.06
CA ILE A 257 0.62 -14.95 -6.98
C ILE A 257 0.92 -13.52 -6.57
N VAL A 258 1.63 -13.35 -5.47
CA VAL A 258 2.23 -12.09 -5.05
C VAL A 258 3.72 -12.15 -5.35
N ILE A 259 4.23 -11.19 -6.09
CA ILE A 259 5.67 -11.01 -6.30
C ILE A 259 6.08 -9.76 -5.54
N ALA A 260 6.68 -9.93 -4.37
CA ALA A 260 7.11 -8.87 -3.49
C ALA A 260 8.60 -8.58 -3.71
N PHE A 261 8.92 -7.32 -3.98
CA PHE A 261 10.29 -6.81 -3.98
C PHE A 261 10.46 -5.96 -2.73
N ASP A 262 11.38 -6.33 -1.86
CA ASP A 262 11.62 -5.64 -0.59
C ASP A 262 12.96 -4.92 -0.63
N ALA A 263 12.89 -3.58 -0.63
CA ALA A 263 14.03 -2.68 -0.60
C ALA A 263 14.21 -2.00 0.77
N SER A 264 13.65 -2.58 1.84
CA SER A 264 13.79 -2.05 3.19
C SER A 264 15.25 -2.09 3.65
N ALA A 265 15.67 -1.11 4.47
CA ALA A 265 17.00 -1.11 5.08
C ALA A 265 17.18 -2.30 6.06
N ASP A 266 16.08 -2.72 6.67
CA ASP A 266 16.00 -3.72 7.75
C ASP A 266 15.68 -5.14 7.23
N VAL A 267 16.01 -5.42 5.97
CA VAL A 267 15.85 -6.77 5.40
C VAL A 267 16.68 -7.75 6.25
N LYS A 268 16.00 -8.78 6.77
CA LYS A 268 16.43 -9.80 7.76
C LYS A 268 16.15 -9.48 9.23
N THR A 269 15.90 -8.25 9.63
CA THR A 269 15.48 -7.94 11.02
C THR A 269 13.97 -7.86 11.12
N ASP A 270 13.31 -7.14 10.19
CA ASP A 270 11.86 -6.94 10.26
C ASP A 270 11.12 -7.76 9.20
N ASN A 271 10.31 -8.71 9.67
CA ASN A 271 9.55 -9.59 8.79
C ASN A 271 8.20 -8.97 8.40
N TRP A 272 8.21 -8.10 7.39
CA TRP A 272 7.00 -7.42 6.87
C TRP A 272 5.93 -8.38 6.29
N LEU A 273 6.33 -9.56 5.82
CA LEU A 273 5.41 -10.61 5.36
C LEU A 273 4.60 -11.22 6.52
N ARG A 274 5.19 -11.27 7.71
CA ARG A 274 4.51 -11.75 8.91
C ARG A 274 3.38 -10.83 9.33
N VAL A 275 3.56 -9.52 9.23
CA VAL A 275 2.52 -8.52 9.54
C VAL A 275 1.25 -8.74 8.70
N ALA A 276 1.40 -9.19 7.45
CA ALA A 276 0.26 -9.57 6.60
C ALA A 276 -0.52 -10.81 7.09
N SER A 277 0.09 -11.67 7.90
CA SER A 277 -0.60 -12.81 8.51
C SER A 277 -1.63 -12.34 9.54
N GLY A 278 -1.30 -11.34 10.37
CA GLY A 278 -2.27 -10.74 11.29
C GLY A 278 -3.46 -10.14 10.54
N TYR A 279 -3.18 -9.39 9.47
CA TYR A 279 -4.22 -8.77 8.64
C TYR A 279 -5.17 -9.81 8.02
N THR A 280 -4.60 -10.88 7.45
CA THR A 280 -5.40 -11.95 6.83
C THR A 280 -6.27 -12.68 7.84
N LYS A 281 -5.78 -12.90 9.07
CA LYS A 281 -6.54 -13.53 10.17
C LYS A 281 -7.74 -12.68 10.61
N GLN A 282 -7.53 -11.38 10.85
CA GLN A 282 -8.59 -10.46 11.26
C GLN A 282 -9.72 -10.36 10.21
N ARG A 283 -9.36 -10.48 8.93
CA ARG A 283 -10.29 -10.33 7.80
C ARG A 283 -10.82 -11.66 7.26
N GLY A 284 -10.42 -12.79 7.83
CA GLY A 284 -10.82 -14.11 7.34
C GLY A 284 -10.35 -14.41 5.91
N ILE A 285 -9.21 -13.84 5.49
CA ILE A 285 -8.64 -14.04 4.16
C ILE A 285 -7.95 -15.40 4.14
N VAL A 286 -8.51 -16.32 3.36
CA VAL A 286 -8.03 -17.69 3.24
C VAL A 286 -6.97 -17.78 2.13
N GLY A 287 -5.97 -18.65 2.32
CA GLY A 287 -4.98 -18.94 1.28
C GLY A 287 -3.66 -18.18 1.40
N TRP A 288 -3.50 -17.25 2.34
CA TRP A 288 -2.20 -16.64 2.64
C TRP A 288 -1.24 -17.67 3.29
N PRO A 289 0.07 -17.65 2.95
CA PRO A 289 1.06 -18.48 3.64
C PRO A 289 1.30 -17.99 5.08
N ILE A 290 0.59 -18.58 6.03
CA ILE A 290 0.80 -18.34 7.48
C ILE A 290 2.24 -18.69 7.85
N GLY A 291 2.93 -17.77 8.52
CA GLY A 291 4.33 -17.89 8.90
C GLY A 291 5.30 -17.54 7.77
N ALA A 292 4.84 -17.00 6.63
CA ALA A 292 5.74 -16.51 5.59
C ALA A 292 6.78 -15.53 6.16
N GLY A 293 8.01 -15.65 5.63
CA GLY A 293 9.18 -14.91 6.08
C GLY A 293 10.16 -15.78 6.88
N TRP A 294 10.97 -15.14 7.72
CA TRP A 294 12.10 -15.73 8.43
C TRP A 294 11.92 -15.61 9.94
N PRO A 295 12.52 -16.52 10.75
CA PRO A 295 12.40 -16.46 12.20
C PRO A 295 13.02 -15.16 12.74
N PRO A 296 12.41 -14.54 13.77
CA PRO A 296 13.02 -13.40 14.47
C PRO A 296 14.36 -13.82 15.10
N ALA A 297 15.26 -12.86 15.27
CA ALA A 297 16.54 -13.10 15.92
C ALA A 297 16.31 -13.38 17.42
N ASP A 298 16.50 -14.62 17.85
CA ASP A 298 16.56 -15.07 19.25
C ASP A 298 15.40 -14.64 20.20
N GLU A 299 14.15 -14.61 19.73
CA GLU A 299 12.99 -14.29 20.58
C GLU A 299 12.16 -15.52 21.01
N PRO A 300 11.77 -15.62 22.30
CA PRO A 300 10.85 -16.65 22.80
C PRO A 300 9.48 -16.59 22.12
N ARG A 301 8.86 -17.76 21.91
CA ARG A 301 7.57 -17.94 21.21
C ARG A 301 6.37 -17.17 21.81
N GLU A 302 6.44 -16.77 23.08
CA GLU A 302 5.37 -16.01 23.75
C GLU A 302 5.39 -14.53 23.34
N GLN A 303 6.58 -13.92 23.23
CA GLN A 303 6.74 -12.54 22.72
C GLN A 303 6.28 -12.42 21.28
N ILE A 304 6.48 -13.48 20.50
CA ILE A 304 6.06 -13.57 19.10
C ILE A 304 4.53 -13.41 18.90
N SER A 305 3.72 -13.87 19.86
CA SER A 305 2.26 -13.73 19.81
C SER A 305 1.82 -12.33 20.23
N GLU A 306 2.50 -11.74 21.22
CA GLU A 306 2.24 -10.37 21.69
C GLU A 306 2.67 -9.34 20.63
N GLU A 307 3.79 -9.54 19.93
CA GLU A 307 4.23 -8.69 18.83
C GLU A 307 3.32 -8.77 17.60
N LEU A 308 2.69 -9.92 17.35
CA LEU A 308 1.68 -10.06 16.28
C LEU A 308 0.45 -9.20 16.54
N GLU A 309 0.06 -9.04 17.82
CA GLU A 309 -1.02 -8.14 18.23
C GLU A 309 -0.53 -6.68 18.23
N ALA A 310 0.68 -6.40 18.75
CA ALA A 310 1.24 -5.05 18.83
C ALA A 310 1.68 -4.46 17.47
N ALA A 311 2.13 -5.28 16.51
CA ALA A 311 2.52 -4.82 15.17
C ALA A 311 1.34 -4.30 14.34
N GLN A 312 0.11 -4.62 14.74
CA GLN A 312 -1.12 -4.07 14.16
C GLN A 312 -1.57 -2.77 14.85
N ALA A 313 -1.10 -2.54 16.07
CA ALA A 313 -1.53 -1.48 16.98
C ALA A 313 -0.45 -0.40 17.20
N GLY A 314 0.36 -0.14 16.19
CA GLY A 314 1.38 0.90 16.25
C GLY A 314 0.71 2.27 16.42
N THR A 315 0.87 2.89 17.57
CA THR A 315 0.50 4.30 17.72
C THR A 315 1.40 5.17 16.83
N GLU A 316 0.92 6.34 16.42
CA GLU A 316 1.73 7.34 15.70
C GLU A 316 3.10 7.60 16.36
N GLN A 317 3.17 7.61 17.69
CA GLN A 317 4.42 7.78 18.44
C GLN A 317 5.35 6.60 18.25
N GLN A 318 4.87 5.37 18.35
CA GLN A 318 5.67 4.16 18.11
C GLN A 318 6.15 4.07 16.65
N ALA A 319 5.33 4.49 15.68
CA ALA A 319 5.75 4.55 14.28
C ALA A 319 6.86 5.59 14.06
N ALA A 320 6.73 6.77 14.69
CA ALA A 320 7.76 7.81 14.65
C ALA A 320 9.05 7.38 15.37
N GLU A 321 8.95 6.70 16.51
CA GLU A 321 10.07 6.12 17.26
C GLU A 321 10.78 5.05 16.45
N LYS A 322 10.05 4.10 15.82
CA LYS A 322 10.65 3.09 14.93
C LYS A 322 11.40 3.72 13.77
N LEU A 323 10.86 4.77 13.15
CA LEU A 323 11.55 5.52 12.10
C LEU A 323 12.82 6.23 12.61
N ALA A 324 12.77 6.79 13.83
CA ALA A 324 13.92 7.41 14.47
C ALA A 324 15.00 6.38 14.87
N GLU A 325 14.58 5.23 15.42
CA GLU A 325 15.45 4.10 15.75
C GLU A 325 16.10 3.50 14.50
N ALA A 326 15.35 3.30 13.42
CA ALA A 326 15.89 2.80 12.15
C ALA A 326 17.01 3.74 11.64
N ARG A 327 16.83 5.05 11.79
CA ARG A 327 17.86 6.04 11.48
C ARG A 327 19.07 5.94 12.42
N GLU A 328 18.86 5.84 13.73
CA GLU A 328 19.98 5.70 14.69
C GLU A 328 20.73 4.39 14.49
N ARG A 329 20.04 3.28 14.27
CA ARG A 329 20.64 1.97 13.95
C ARG A 329 21.46 2.05 12.67
N GLN A 330 20.96 2.71 11.63
CA GLN A 330 21.72 2.91 10.40
C GLN A 330 23.01 3.71 10.67
N VAL A 331 22.93 4.82 11.41
CA VAL A 331 24.10 5.63 11.78
C VAL A 331 25.11 4.86 12.66
N LEU A 332 24.62 3.97 13.53
CA LEU A 332 25.44 3.14 14.41
C LEU A 332 26.06 1.93 13.70
N GLU A 333 25.36 1.31 12.75
CA GLU A 333 25.87 0.21 11.91
C GLU A 333 26.95 0.71 10.95
N ASP A 334 26.82 1.92 10.40
CA ASP A 334 27.85 2.57 9.57
C ASP A 334 29.18 2.79 10.34
N ALA A 335 29.14 2.80 11.67
CA ALA A 335 30.30 3.00 12.54
C ALA A 335 31.00 1.69 13.01
N LYS A 336 30.48 0.48 12.72
CA LYS A 336 31.07 -0.78 13.22
C LYS A 336 31.21 -1.86 12.13
N HIS A 337 32.43 -2.38 11.98
CA HIS A 337 32.76 -3.59 11.20
C HIS A 337 32.43 -4.91 11.96
N PRO A 338 32.31 -6.06 11.26
CA PRO A 338 31.21 -7.01 11.50
C PRO A 338 31.56 -8.17 12.46
N THR A 339 30.58 -8.56 13.28
CA THR A 339 30.50 -9.86 13.97
C THR A 339 29.03 -10.28 13.97
N ALA A 340 28.59 -11.53 13.88
CA ALA A 340 29.24 -12.84 13.75
C ALA A 340 28.29 -13.78 12.96
N LYS A 341 28.85 -14.86 12.40
CA LYS A 341 28.10 -15.93 11.73
C LYS A 341 27.32 -16.78 12.75
N GLY A 342 25.99 -16.72 12.69
CA GLY A 342 25.07 -17.70 13.27
C GLY A 342 24.26 -18.37 12.17
N GLN A 343 24.19 -19.70 12.17
CA GLN A 343 23.44 -20.52 11.20
C GLN A 343 21.92 -20.32 11.36
N HIS A 344 21.36 -19.30 10.70
CA HIS A 344 19.92 -19.24 10.41
C HIS A 344 19.69 -19.83 9.01
N ASN A 345 18.50 -20.40 8.73
CA ASN A 345 18.10 -20.68 7.35
C ASN A 345 17.95 -19.34 6.61
N ASP A 346 19.07 -18.85 6.09
CA ASP A 346 19.24 -17.52 5.51
C ASP A 346 18.31 -17.32 4.30
N LEU A 347 17.70 -16.14 4.20
CA LEU A 347 16.99 -15.73 3.00
C LEU A 347 17.90 -15.81 1.78
N GLY A 348 17.42 -16.46 0.72
CA GLY A 348 18.04 -16.39 -0.60
C GLY A 348 17.62 -15.13 -1.36
N TYR A 349 18.11 -14.97 -2.59
CA TYR A 349 17.69 -13.87 -3.48
C TYR A 349 16.24 -13.99 -3.98
N CYS A 350 15.64 -15.18 -3.88
CA CYS A 350 14.24 -15.44 -4.18
C CYS A 350 13.72 -16.52 -3.24
N ASN A 351 12.64 -16.21 -2.53
CA ASN A 351 12.06 -17.06 -1.50
C ASN A 351 10.59 -17.27 -1.86
N VAL A 352 10.12 -18.52 -1.84
CA VAL A 352 8.75 -18.83 -2.22
C VAL A 352 8.03 -19.51 -1.08
N TRP A 353 6.87 -18.98 -0.71
CA TRP A 353 5.93 -19.62 0.22
C TRP A 353 4.59 -19.87 -0.47
N ILE A 354 3.88 -20.90 -0.03
CA ILE A 354 2.56 -21.25 -0.54
C ILE A 354 1.58 -21.38 0.62
N GLY A 355 0.48 -20.64 0.56
CA GLY A 355 -0.58 -20.76 1.54
C GLY A 355 -1.49 -21.96 1.29
N THR A 356 -2.44 -22.17 2.19
CA THR A 356 -3.41 -23.27 2.11
C THR A 356 -4.82 -22.69 2.08
N SER A 357 -5.65 -23.16 1.17
CA SER A 357 -7.01 -22.68 0.93
C SER A 357 -8.07 -23.29 1.86
N GLY A 358 -7.68 -24.09 2.85
CA GLY A 358 -8.56 -24.69 3.85
C GLY A 358 -8.49 -23.96 5.20
N GLU A 359 -9.58 -23.97 5.96
CA GLU A 359 -9.60 -23.47 7.35
C GLU A 359 -8.59 -24.26 8.19
N ARG A 360 -7.50 -23.62 8.60
CA ARG A 360 -6.70 -24.14 9.70
C ARG A 360 -7.41 -23.79 11.00
N VAL A 361 -7.83 -24.82 11.72
CA VAL A 361 -8.39 -24.77 13.08
C VAL A 361 -7.28 -24.93 14.14
N SER A 362 -6.00 -24.97 13.77
CA SER A 362 -4.92 -25.15 14.75
C SER A 362 -4.54 -23.82 15.40
N GLU A 363 -4.69 -23.75 16.72
CA GLU A 363 -4.25 -22.62 17.56
C GLU A 363 -2.71 -22.44 17.58
N GLU A 364 -1.95 -23.48 17.19
CA GLU A 364 -0.48 -23.42 17.13
C GLU A 364 0.02 -22.93 15.76
N GLU A 365 0.53 -21.70 15.73
CA GLU A 365 1.21 -21.13 14.55
C GLU A 365 2.66 -21.63 14.45
N PRO A 366 3.11 -22.13 13.28
CA PRO A 366 4.51 -22.51 13.10
C PRO A 366 5.42 -21.30 13.19
N SER A 367 6.55 -21.43 13.91
CA SER A 367 7.50 -20.33 14.15
C SER A 367 8.16 -19.77 12.88
N ALA A 368 8.15 -20.53 11.78
CA ALA A 368 8.55 -20.09 10.44
C ALA A 368 7.85 -20.94 9.37
N GLY A 369 7.36 -20.30 8.31
CA GLY A 369 6.71 -20.94 7.18
C GLY A 369 7.71 -21.70 6.32
N LYS A 370 7.39 -22.95 5.98
CA LYS A 370 8.22 -23.77 5.10
C LYS A 370 8.31 -23.13 3.71
N GLN A 371 9.52 -22.82 3.26
CA GLN A 371 9.78 -22.41 1.88
C GLN A 371 9.53 -23.57 0.92
N VAL A 372 8.96 -23.27 -0.24
CA VAL A 372 8.72 -24.24 -1.31
C VAL A 372 10.05 -24.74 -1.86
N GLN A 373 10.28 -26.04 -1.76
CA GLN A 373 11.46 -26.69 -2.33
C GLN A 373 11.12 -27.42 -3.63
N GLU A 374 9.92 -28.01 -3.68
CA GLU A 374 9.51 -28.88 -4.77
C GLU A 374 8.25 -28.38 -5.49
N ASP A 375 8.19 -28.57 -6.80
CA ASP A 375 7.10 -28.08 -7.66
C ASP A 375 5.72 -28.67 -7.28
N TRP A 376 5.68 -29.88 -6.72
CA TRP A 376 4.43 -30.54 -6.33
C TRP A 376 3.71 -29.80 -5.17
N GLU A 377 4.45 -29.07 -4.33
CA GLU A 377 3.89 -28.32 -3.20
C GLU A 377 2.96 -27.20 -3.69
N LEU A 378 3.30 -26.57 -4.81
CA LEU A 378 2.51 -25.52 -5.47
C LEU A 378 1.27 -26.07 -6.19
N MET A 379 1.32 -27.35 -6.54
CA MET A 379 0.30 -28.04 -7.33
C MET A 379 -0.79 -28.71 -6.48
N ARG A 380 -0.68 -28.67 -5.15
CA ARG A 380 -1.66 -29.29 -4.25
C ARG A 380 -3.08 -28.77 -4.52
N PRO A 381 -4.12 -29.60 -4.39
CA PRO A 381 -5.51 -29.18 -4.59
C PRO A 381 -5.94 -28.03 -3.65
N ASP A 382 -5.41 -28.03 -2.43
CA ASP A 382 -5.65 -27.07 -1.37
C ASP A 382 -4.61 -25.94 -1.32
N ALA A 383 -3.76 -25.78 -2.34
CA ALA A 383 -2.80 -24.69 -2.36
C ALA A 383 -3.50 -23.33 -2.64
N GLY A 384 -3.18 -22.35 -1.80
CA GLY A 384 -3.68 -20.98 -1.86
C GLY A 384 -2.79 -20.04 -2.69
N ILE A 385 -2.52 -18.86 -2.13
CA ILE A 385 -1.70 -17.79 -2.68
C ILE A 385 -0.22 -18.16 -2.58
N ALA A 386 0.50 -18.04 -3.70
CA ALA A 386 1.95 -18.16 -3.74
C ALA A 386 2.59 -16.79 -3.52
N VAL A 387 3.47 -16.66 -2.53
CA VAL A 387 4.24 -15.44 -2.28
C VAL A 387 5.67 -15.68 -2.75
N ILE A 388 6.10 -14.94 -3.77
CA ILE A 388 7.46 -14.92 -4.30
C ILE A 388 8.11 -13.63 -3.79
N TYR A 389 9.15 -13.75 -3.00
CA TYR A 389 9.75 -12.65 -2.27
C TYR A 389 11.22 -12.47 -2.65
N PHE A 390 11.53 -11.26 -3.08
CA PHE A 390 12.84 -10.79 -3.49
C PHE A 390 13.36 -9.77 -2.48
N PRO A 391 14.14 -10.19 -1.47
CA PRO A 391 14.86 -9.25 -0.63
C PRO A 391 15.97 -8.58 -1.43
N PHE A 392 16.18 -7.28 -1.23
CA PHE A 392 17.26 -6.55 -1.89
C PHE A 392 18.57 -6.78 -1.13
N LEU A 393 19.38 -7.73 -1.64
CA LEU A 393 20.59 -8.20 -0.98
C LEU A 393 21.84 -7.86 -1.81
N ALA A 394 22.96 -7.71 -1.11
CA ALA A 394 24.27 -7.68 -1.75
C ALA A 394 24.48 -8.96 -2.57
N ASN A 395 25.00 -8.83 -3.79
CA ASN A 395 25.17 -9.95 -4.71
C ASN A 395 26.62 -10.00 -5.23
N PRO A 396 27.32 -11.14 -5.13
CA PRO A 396 28.68 -11.29 -5.62
C PRO A 396 28.89 -10.94 -7.10
N LYS A 397 27.84 -10.97 -7.93
CA LYS A 397 27.90 -10.55 -9.34
C LYS A 397 28.07 -9.05 -9.53
N VAL A 398 27.85 -8.25 -8.48
CA VAL A 398 27.97 -6.78 -8.49
C VAL A 398 28.84 -6.37 -7.33
N GLU A 399 30.11 -6.11 -7.61
CA GLU A 399 31.10 -5.77 -6.59
C GLU A 399 30.90 -4.35 -6.04
N GLY A 400 31.22 -4.17 -4.75
CA GLY A 400 31.26 -2.86 -4.12
C GLY A 400 29.89 -2.22 -3.83
N VAL A 401 28.81 -3.01 -3.90
CA VAL A 401 27.45 -2.56 -3.56
C VAL A 401 26.85 -3.49 -2.52
N ASP A 402 26.56 -2.95 -1.34
CA ASP A 402 25.84 -3.64 -0.27
C ASP A 402 24.72 -2.71 0.21
N PRO A 403 23.43 -3.04 0.00
CA PRO A 403 22.31 -2.21 0.42
C PRO A 403 22.34 -1.78 1.89
N ARG A 404 23.02 -2.56 2.76
CA ARG A 404 23.14 -2.25 4.19
C ARG A 404 24.36 -1.44 4.57
N LYS A 405 25.37 -1.34 3.70
CA LYS A 405 26.67 -0.72 4.06
C LYS A 405 27.11 0.39 3.12
N SER A 406 26.56 0.44 1.90
CA SER A 406 26.93 1.46 0.93
C SER A 406 26.20 2.74 1.26
N ASP A 407 26.93 3.81 1.61
CA ASP A 407 26.38 5.11 2.02
C ASP A 407 25.30 5.64 1.06
N PHE A 408 25.51 5.48 -0.25
CA PHE A 408 24.57 5.95 -1.27
C PHE A 408 23.24 5.18 -1.30
N MET A 409 23.18 4.00 -0.66
CA MET A 409 21.99 3.15 -0.52
C MET A 409 21.16 3.51 0.72
N SER A 410 21.60 4.48 1.52
CA SER A 410 20.83 4.92 2.69
C SER A 410 19.47 5.47 2.27
N THR A 411 18.44 5.12 3.05
CA THR A 411 17.08 5.66 2.94
C THR A 411 17.04 7.18 3.00
N TRP A 412 18.06 7.81 3.62
CA TRP A 412 18.18 9.26 3.75
C TRP A 412 18.97 9.92 2.61
N ASN A 413 19.53 9.14 1.69
CA ASN A 413 20.26 9.68 0.54
C ASN A 413 19.32 9.99 -0.63
N PHE A 414 19.21 11.27 -1.00
CA PHE A 414 18.43 11.75 -2.15
C PHE A 414 19.32 12.19 -3.33
N VAL A 415 20.65 12.04 -3.22
CA VAL A 415 21.61 12.49 -4.23
C VAL A 415 22.41 11.29 -4.71
N TYR A 416 22.20 10.93 -5.97
CA TYR A 416 22.87 9.81 -6.63
C TYR A 416 23.70 10.32 -7.81
N THR A 417 24.91 9.82 -7.94
CA THR A 417 25.67 9.94 -9.19
C THR A 417 25.11 8.97 -10.24
N PRO A 418 25.32 9.21 -11.55
CA PRO A 418 24.95 8.23 -12.58
C PRO A 418 25.51 6.83 -12.31
N GLU A 419 26.75 6.75 -11.84
CA GLU A 419 27.42 5.50 -11.50
C GLU A 419 26.75 4.78 -10.32
N ASP A 420 26.28 5.53 -9.31
CA ASP A 420 25.51 4.95 -8.20
C ASP A 420 24.20 4.35 -8.71
N ILE A 421 23.49 5.06 -9.60
CA ILE A 421 22.24 4.57 -10.19
C ILE A 421 22.49 3.28 -10.98
N ASP A 422 23.53 3.25 -11.81
CA ASP A 422 23.89 2.06 -12.59
C ASP A 422 24.21 0.86 -11.68
N LYS A 423 24.90 1.09 -10.57
CA LYS A 423 25.17 0.07 -9.54
C LYS A 423 23.90 -0.45 -8.87
N VAL A 424 22.98 0.43 -8.45
CA VAL A 424 21.69 0.03 -7.85
C VAL A 424 20.91 -0.85 -8.83
N VAL A 425 20.80 -0.41 -10.08
CA VAL A 425 20.04 -1.12 -11.12
C VAL A 425 20.70 -2.45 -11.46
N ALA A 426 22.04 -2.49 -11.56
CA ALA A 426 22.78 -3.72 -11.80
C ALA A 426 22.55 -4.73 -10.66
N LEU A 427 22.58 -4.28 -9.41
CA LEU A 427 22.33 -5.12 -8.24
C LEU A 427 20.91 -5.70 -8.25
N ALA A 428 19.90 -4.87 -8.53
CA ALA A 428 18.51 -5.29 -8.61
C ALA A 428 18.30 -6.33 -9.73
N ARG A 429 18.92 -6.12 -10.90
CA ARG A 429 18.90 -7.08 -12.01
C ARG A 429 19.57 -8.40 -11.64
N ALA A 430 20.73 -8.34 -10.99
CA ALA A 430 21.46 -9.54 -10.56
C ALA A 430 20.64 -10.34 -9.54
N ASN A 431 20.03 -9.68 -8.55
CA ASN A 431 19.15 -10.30 -7.55
C ASN A 431 17.95 -10.99 -8.23
N PHE A 432 17.27 -10.32 -9.16
CA PHE A 432 16.15 -10.92 -9.88
C PHE A 432 16.58 -12.11 -10.74
N GLU A 433 17.74 -12.04 -11.40
CA GLU A 433 18.23 -13.11 -12.27
C GLU A 433 18.50 -14.41 -11.49
N GLU A 434 18.97 -14.33 -10.24
CA GLU A 434 19.10 -15.49 -9.34
C GLU A 434 17.74 -16.19 -9.12
N GLY A 435 16.66 -15.42 -8.97
CA GLY A 435 15.31 -15.93 -8.73
C GLY A 435 14.49 -16.23 -9.98
N ARG A 436 14.97 -15.88 -11.18
CA ARG A 436 14.16 -15.86 -12.40
C ARG A 436 13.52 -17.21 -12.71
N GLU A 437 14.29 -18.29 -12.65
CA GLU A 437 13.79 -19.62 -12.97
C GLU A 437 12.82 -20.14 -11.89
N GLN A 438 13.07 -19.82 -10.62
CA GLN A 438 12.12 -20.13 -9.54
C GLN A 438 10.79 -19.40 -9.73
N THR A 439 10.83 -18.11 -10.09
CA THR A 439 9.61 -17.34 -10.41
C THR A 439 8.84 -17.96 -11.57
N LYS A 440 9.51 -18.30 -12.67
CA LYS A 440 8.86 -18.95 -13.83
C LYS A 440 8.25 -20.29 -13.45
N ARG A 441 8.94 -21.10 -12.64
CA ARG A 441 8.41 -22.38 -12.13
C ARG A 441 7.15 -22.16 -11.30
N THR A 442 7.17 -21.20 -10.37
CA THR A 442 6.00 -20.88 -9.53
C THR A 442 4.80 -20.46 -10.36
N VAL A 443 4.99 -19.52 -11.29
CA VAL A 443 3.92 -19.05 -12.19
C VAL A 443 3.37 -20.20 -13.03
N ARG A 444 4.24 -21.05 -13.59
CA ARG A 444 3.83 -22.20 -14.39
C ARG A 444 3.05 -23.23 -13.57
N ALA A 445 3.46 -23.51 -12.34
CA ALA A 445 2.76 -24.43 -11.44
C ALA A 445 1.36 -23.92 -11.13
N VAL A 446 1.23 -22.67 -10.66
CA VAL A 446 -0.07 -22.05 -10.36
C VAL A 446 -0.98 -22.04 -11.60
N TYR A 447 -0.46 -21.70 -12.78
CA TYR A 447 -1.21 -21.79 -14.03
C TYR A 447 -1.72 -23.21 -14.32
N LYS A 448 -0.84 -24.22 -14.24
CA LYS A 448 -1.22 -25.62 -14.49
C LYS A 448 -2.31 -26.09 -13.52
N ARG A 449 -2.19 -25.74 -12.24
CA ARG A 449 -3.20 -26.01 -11.20
C ARG A 449 -4.55 -25.40 -11.56
N LYS A 450 -4.59 -24.11 -11.90
CA LYS A 450 -5.85 -23.42 -12.28
C LYS A 450 -6.44 -23.97 -13.56
N LYS A 451 -5.60 -24.30 -14.54
CA LYS A 451 -6.03 -24.95 -15.79
C LYS A 451 -6.69 -26.30 -15.51
N ALA A 452 -6.10 -27.13 -14.65
CA ALA A 452 -6.68 -28.41 -14.27
C ALA A 452 -8.06 -28.24 -13.61
N LYS A 453 -8.17 -27.36 -12.59
CA LYS A 453 -9.45 -27.05 -11.92
C LYS A 453 -10.52 -26.54 -12.90
N ARG A 454 -10.14 -25.71 -13.87
CA ARG A 454 -11.07 -25.21 -14.90
C ARG A 454 -11.58 -26.35 -15.80
N LEU A 455 -10.70 -27.22 -16.27
CA LEU A 455 -11.07 -28.33 -17.16
C LEU A 455 -11.95 -29.36 -16.45
N GLU A 456 -11.69 -29.63 -15.17
CA GLU A 456 -12.52 -30.49 -14.33
C GLU A 456 -13.94 -29.93 -14.19
N ARG A 457 -14.06 -28.64 -13.82
CA ARG A 457 -15.36 -27.95 -13.74
C ARG A 457 -16.13 -27.97 -15.07
N GLU A 458 -15.44 -27.74 -16.19
CA GLU A 458 -16.06 -27.81 -17.53
C GLU A 458 -16.55 -29.22 -17.87
N ALA A 459 -15.82 -30.26 -17.46
CA ALA A 459 -16.23 -31.66 -17.64
C ALA A 459 -17.46 -32.00 -16.79
N GLU A 460 -17.46 -31.62 -15.51
CA GLU A 460 -18.60 -31.80 -14.60
C GLU A 460 -19.86 -31.07 -15.10
N GLU A 461 -19.73 -29.84 -15.59
CA GLU A 461 -20.85 -29.12 -16.18
C GLU A 461 -21.40 -29.81 -17.42
N LYS A 462 -20.52 -30.32 -18.28
CA LYS A 462 -20.91 -31.06 -19.49
C LYS A 462 -21.65 -32.34 -19.11
N GLU A 463 -21.17 -33.05 -18.10
CA GLU A 463 -21.83 -34.24 -17.57
C GLU A 463 -23.19 -33.91 -16.95
N ARG A 464 -23.27 -32.87 -16.12
CA ARG A 464 -24.53 -32.38 -15.53
C ARG A 464 -25.55 -32.01 -16.60
N ARG A 465 -25.13 -31.30 -17.65
CA ARG A 465 -25.98 -30.97 -18.81
C ARG A 465 -26.43 -32.22 -19.56
N ARG A 466 -25.55 -33.22 -19.73
CA ARG A 466 -25.91 -34.50 -20.35
C ARG A 466 -26.95 -35.24 -19.51
N GLN A 467 -26.74 -35.38 -18.20
CA GLN A 467 -27.67 -36.02 -17.28
C GLN A 467 -29.03 -35.31 -17.26
N TRP A 468 -29.05 -33.97 -17.26
CA TRP A 468 -30.30 -33.21 -17.36
C TRP A 468 -31.04 -33.44 -18.68
N LYS A 469 -30.34 -33.48 -19.83
CA LYS A 469 -30.95 -33.81 -21.13
C LYS A 469 -31.56 -35.21 -21.15
N VAL A 470 -30.88 -36.18 -20.53
CA VAL A 470 -31.40 -37.55 -20.38
C VAL A 470 -32.66 -37.56 -19.50
N ARG A 471 -32.62 -36.94 -18.33
CA ARG A 471 -33.76 -36.88 -17.39
C ARG A 471 -34.97 -36.12 -17.94
N SER A 472 -34.76 -35.10 -18.76
CA SER A 472 -35.83 -34.30 -19.39
C SER A 472 -36.38 -34.89 -20.69
N GLY A 473 -35.94 -36.08 -21.11
CA GLY A 473 -36.37 -36.71 -22.36
C GLY A 473 -35.96 -35.94 -23.63
N ARG A 474 -35.03 -34.98 -23.51
CA ARG A 474 -34.46 -34.21 -24.61
C ARG A 474 -33.19 -34.84 -25.20
N ALA A 475 -32.72 -35.93 -24.61
CA ALA A 475 -31.69 -36.77 -25.20
C ALA A 475 -32.27 -37.47 -26.43
N GLY A 476 -31.89 -37.03 -27.64
CA GLY A 476 -32.27 -37.68 -28.90
C GLY A 476 -33.39 -37.02 -29.70
N LYS A 477 -34.05 -35.96 -29.21
CA LYS A 477 -34.94 -35.15 -30.08
C LYS A 477 -34.09 -34.26 -31.00
N LYS A 478 -33.71 -34.81 -32.16
CA LYS A 478 -33.42 -33.97 -33.34
C LYS A 478 -34.67 -33.11 -33.58
N LEU A 479 -34.52 -31.77 -33.52
CA LEU A 479 -35.50 -30.91 -34.16
C LEU A 479 -35.43 -31.20 -35.66
N GLY A 480 -36.48 -31.80 -36.21
CA GLY A 480 -36.60 -32.06 -37.65
C GLY A 480 -36.79 -33.54 -37.96
N GLU A 481 -37.98 -34.06 -37.68
CA GLU A 481 -38.69 -35.11 -38.44
C GLU A 481 -39.98 -35.42 -37.69
N GLY A 482 -41.10 -34.95 -38.24
CA GLY A 482 -42.41 -35.12 -37.63
C GLY A 482 -43.43 -34.07 -38.05
N ASP A 483 -43.36 -33.59 -39.28
CA ASP A 483 -44.52 -32.98 -39.95
C ASP A 483 -45.22 -34.09 -40.73
N HIS A 484 -45.99 -34.91 -40.01
CA HIS A 484 -47.01 -35.74 -40.60
C HIS A 484 -48.34 -35.15 -40.17
N GLY A 485 -48.90 -34.32 -41.05
CA GLY A 485 -50.27 -33.85 -40.95
C GLY A 485 -51.22 -35.04 -40.99
N ASP A 486 -51.97 -35.21 -39.90
CA ASP A 486 -53.20 -35.99 -39.89
C ASP A 486 -54.28 -35.17 -40.61
N HIS A 487 -54.47 -35.47 -41.90
CA HIS A 487 -55.74 -35.27 -42.55
C HIS A 487 -56.69 -36.38 -42.07
N PHE A 488 -57.57 -36.08 -41.11
CA PHE A 488 -58.96 -36.58 -41.03
C PHE A 488 -59.63 -36.02 -39.77
N SER A 489 -60.29 -34.86 -39.90
CA SER A 489 -61.61 -34.49 -39.36
C SER A 489 -61.96 -33.08 -39.82
#